data_AF-A0A8S3UKB3-F1
#
_entry.id   AF-A0A8S3UKB3-F1
#
_cell.length_a   1.000
_cell.length_b   1.000
_cell.length_c   1.000
_cell.angle_alpha   90.00
_cell.angle_beta   90.00
_cell.angle_gamma   90.00
#
_symmetry.space_group_name_H-M   'P 1'
#
loop_
_entity.id
_entity.type
_entity.pdbx_description
1 polymer ?
#
loop_
_entity_poly.entity_id
_entity_poly.type
_entity_poly.pdbx_seq_one_letter_code
_entity_poly.pdbx_strand_id
1 'polypeptide(L)'
;MLSVMRSPSLSRGGYDDVSQHPLERLHPLRVDVELRRNTFTNWPTNMFVSPGKLCDNGFYYMGITDKVQCAFCGGILSGWTKDDDVHSEHSKHFGQCELVRVKNNNCVRRFDFSSSVQTCQKKENKSQEKNVKPHNSQYSLYCDRLSTYQSWPRTLKQKPNDLAATGLYYKGTRDTCQCYMCGGILSGWDTEDIPQAEHKKWFPKCPLVSG
;
A
#
# COMPACT_ATOMS: atom_id res chain seq x y z
N MET A 1 -16.73 -7.49 -19.89
CA MET A 1 -16.46 -8.52 -18.87
C MET A 1 -14.97 -8.53 -18.62
N LEU A 2 -14.55 -8.53 -17.35
CA LEU A 2 -13.15 -8.53 -16.97
C LEU A 2 -12.46 -9.81 -17.44
N SER A 3 -11.32 -9.67 -18.11
CA SER A 3 -10.49 -10.77 -18.60
C SER A 3 -9.32 -11.04 -17.65
N VAL A 4 -9.14 -12.32 -17.31
CA VAL A 4 -8.17 -12.79 -16.32
C VAL A 4 -7.16 -13.68 -17.03
N MET A 5 -5.87 -13.38 -16.85
CA MET A 5 -4.78 -14.18 -17.42
C MET A 5 -3.77 -14.56 -16.32
N ARG A 6 -3.25 -15.78 -16.37
CA ARG A 6 -2.06 -16.17 -15.61
C ARG A 6 -0.82 -15.87 -16.44
N SER A 7 0.25 -15.43 -15.80
CA SER A 7 1.54 -15.25 -16.46
C SER A 7 1.97 -16.57 -17.13
N PRO A 8 2.43 -16.57 -18.39
CA PRO A 8 2.98 -17.76 -19.02
C PRO A 8 4.21 -18.24 -18.25
N SER A 9 4.30 -19.54 -17.95
CA SER A 9 5.56 -20.17 -17.58
C SER A 9 6.43 -20.25 -18.83
N LEU A 10 7.45 -19.40 -18.93
CA LEU A 10 8.41 -19.45 -20.04
C LEU A 10 9.26 -20.71 -19.91
N SER A 11 9.14 -21.62 -20.88
CA SER A 11 10.03 -22.76 -21.04
C SER A 11 11.39 -22.31 -21.59
N ARG A 12 12.45 -22.85 -20.98
CA ARG A 12 13.89 -22.70 -21.25
C ARG A 12 14.27 -22.37 -22.71
N GLY A 13 14.96 -21.24 -22.88
CA GLY A 13 15.82 -20.93 -24.02
C GLY A 13 16.79 -19.84 -23.59
N GLY A 14 18.10 -20.10 -23.68
CA GLY A 14 19.15 -19.27 -23.10
C GLY A 14 19.41 -17.95 -23.84
N TYR A 15 19.66 -16.91 -23.06
CA TYR A 15 20.77 -15.95 -23.11
C TYR A 15 20.50 -14.93 -21.97
N ASP A 16 21.53 -14.67 -21.17
CA ASP A 16 21.60 -13.78 -19.98
C ASP A 16 20.83 -14.24 -18.72
N ASP A 17 21.54 -14.24 -17.59
CA ASP A 17 21.16 -14.68 -16.24
C ASP A 17 20.07 -13.79 -15.62
N VAL A 18 18.89 -13.78 -16.23
CA VAL A 18 17.69 -13.15 -15.68
C VAL A 18 16.81 -14.25 -15.11
N SER A 19 16.73 -14.29 -13.77
CA SER A 19 15.92 -15.27 -13.04
C SER A 19 14.51 -15.41 -13.64
N GLN A 20 14.20 -16.62 -14.10
CA GLN A 20 12.93 -16.91 -14.79
C GLN A 20 11.72 -16.88 -13.84
N HIS A 21 11.95 -16.78 -12.53
CA HIS A 21 10.90 -16.79 -11.53
C HIS A 21 10.16 -15.43 -11.51
N PRO A 22 8.81 -15.39 -11.66
CA PRO A 22 8.05 -14.14 -11.66
C PRO A 22 8.29 -13.27 -10.42
N LEU A 23 8.60 -13.87 -9.27
CA LEU A 23 8.89 -13.11 -8.05
C LEU A 23 10.20 -12.32 -8.13
N GLU A 24 11.22 -12.84 -8.81
CA GLU A 24 12.51 -12.18 -9.01
C GLU A 24 12.41 -11.13 -10.13
N ARG A 25 11.82 -11.50 -11.27
CA ARG A 25 11.63 -10.57 -12.40
C ARG A 25 10.84 -9.32 -12.01
N LEU A 26 9.84 -9.47 -11.14
CA LEU A 26 8.98 -8.37 -10.69
C LEU A 26 9.45 -7.72 -9.39
N HIS A 27 10.60 -8.12 -8.85
CA HIS A 27 11.12 -7.61 -7.59
C HIS A 27 11.25 -6.07 -7.57
N PRO A 28 11.82 -5.39 -8.58
CA PRO A 28 11.93 -3.92 -8.58
C PRO A 28 10.57 -3.23 -8.46
N LEU A 29 9.57 -3.71 -9.23
CA LEU A 29 8.21 -3.17 -9.22
C LEU A 29 7.43 -3.53 -7.94
N ARG A 30 7.87 -4.54 -7.19
CA ARG A 30 7.28 -4.89 -5.89
C ARG A 30 7.75 -3.93 -4.81
N VAL A 31 9.06 -3.69 -4.75
CA VAL A 31 9.71 -2.92 -3.67
C VAL A 31 9.68 -1.42 -3.91
N ASP A 32 9.78 -0.97 -5.17
CA ASP A 32 9.75 0.45 -5.53
C ASP A 32 8.36 0.84 -6.06
N VAL A 33 7.59 1.48 -5.17
CA VAL A 33 6.24 1.96 -5.47
C VAL A 33 6.25 3.08 -6.51
N GLU A 34 7.29 3.90 -6.56
CA GLU A 34 7.37 5.01 -7.49
C GLU A 34 7.70 4.50 -8.90
N LEU A 35 8.64 3.55 -9.00
CA LEU A 35 8.89 2.83 -10.25
C LEU A 35 7.62 2.15 -10.76
N ARG A 36 6.86 1.50 -9.86
CA ARG A 36 5.57 0.89 -10.20
C ARG A 36 4.56 1.92 -10.70
N ARG A 37 4.44 3.07 -10.03
CA ARG A 37 3.56 4.18 -10.43
C ARG A 37 3.92 4.72 -11.82
N ASN A 38 5.22 4.87 -12.10
CA ASN A 38 5.70 5.43 -13.36
C ASN A 38 5.34 4.59 -14.59
N THR A 39 5.03 3.30 -14.41
CA THR A 39 4.51 2.46 -15.51
C THR A 39 3.21 3.02 -16.11
N PHE A 40 2.43 3.79 -15.34
CA PHE A 40 1.14 4.34 -15.78
C PHE A 40 1.26 5.68 -16.54
N THR A 41 2.46 6.15 -16.89
CA THR A 41 2.65 7.44 -17.58
C THR A 41 1.81 7.56 -18.86
N ASN A 42 1.58 6.45 -19.56
CA ASN A 42 0.77 6.36 -20.78
C ASN A 42 -0.52 5.56 -20.59
N TRP A 43 -1.10 5.56 -19.38
CA TRP A 43 -2.37 4.90 -19.12
C TRP A 43 -3.51 5.54 -19.96
N PRO A 44 -4.39 4.75 -20.60
CA PRO A 44 -5.40 5.33 -21.49
C PRO A 44 -6.36 6.27 -20.76
N THR A 45 -6.60 7.44 -21.35
CA THR A 45 -7.39 8.51 -20.72
C THR A 45 -8.89 8.19 -20.62
N ASN A 46 -9.37 7.21 -21.38
CA ASN A 46 -10.77 6.75 -21.35
C ASN A 46 -11.03 5.66 -20.30
N MET A 47 -10.07 5.34 -19.44
CA MET A 47 -10.22 4.34 -18.39
C MET A 47 -10.86 4.91 -17.12
N PHE A 48 -11.82 4.18 -16.57
CA PHE A 48 -12.55 4.57 -15.36
C PHE A 48 -11.75 4.32 -14.07
N VAL A 49 -10.86 3.33 -14.10
CA VAL A 49 -10.06 2.95 -12.94
C VAL A 49 -8.81 3.80 -12.88
N SER A 50 -8.53 4.37 -11.69
CA SER A 50 -7.39 5.27 -11.53
C SER A 50 -6.06 4.51 -11.45
N PRO A 51 -5.01 5.00 -12.12
CA PRO A 51 -3.64 4.50 -11.97
C PRO A 51 -3.17 4.38 -10.52
N GLY A 52 -3.54 5.36 -9.68
CA GLY A 52 -3.24 5.33 -8.26
C GLY A 52 -3.83 4.10 -7.56
N LYS A 53 -5.12 3.84 -7.75
CA LYS A 53 -5.81 2.67 -7.18
C LYS A 53 -5.22 1.35 -7.68
N LEU A 54 -4.82 1.28 -8.94
CA LEU A 54 -4.14 0.12 -9.51
C LEU A 54 -2.79 -0.10 -8.81
N CYS A 55 -1.95 0.94 -8.73
CA CYS A 55 -0.65 0.89 -8.08
C CYS A 55 -0.72 0.52 -6.58
N ASP A 56 -1.70 1.07 -5.86
CA ASP A 56 -1.94 0.79 -4.43
C ASP A 56 -2.44 -0.64 -4.18
N ASN A 57 -2.99 -1.29 -5.21
CA ASN A 57 -3.37 -2.70 -5.22
C ASN A 57 -2.31 -3.61 -5.87
N GLY A 58 -1.08 -3.10 -5.98
CA GLY A 58 0.09 -3.86 -6.40
C GLY A 58 0.20 -4.05 -7.90
N PHE A 59 -0.62 -3.37 -8.69
CA PHE A 59 -0.59 -3.46 -10.15
C PHE A 59 0.36 -2.45 -10.78
N TYR A 60 0.98 -2.85 -11.88
CA TYR A 60 1.68 -1.97 -12.81
C TYR A 60 1.07 -2.09 -14.20
N TYR A 61 1.20 -1.05 -15.02
CA TYR A 61 0.68 -1.04 -16.39
C TYR A 61 1.64 -1.79 -17.32
N MET A 62 1.10 -2.67 -18.15
CA MET A 62 1.88 -3.45 -19.13
C MET A 62 2.20 -2.67 -20.42
N GLY A 63 1.69 -1.43 -20.57
CA GLY A 63 1.90 -0.62 -21.78
C GLY A 63 0.99 -0.98 -22.95
N ILE A 64 0.10 -1.96 -22.79
CA ILE A 64 -0.83 -2.41 -23.82
C ILE A 64 -2.28 -2.39 -23.32
N THR A 65 -3.17 -1.76 -24.09
CA THR A 65 -4.61 -1.69 -23.78
C THR A 65 -4.88 -1.18 -22.36
N ASP A 66 -5.70 -1.87 -21.57
CA ASP A 66 -5.95 -1.60 -20.15
C ASP A 66 -5.37 -2.71 -19.25
N LYS A 67 -4.39 -3.46 -19.76
CA LYS A 67 -3.80 -4.61 -19.08
C LYS A 67 -2.87 -4.15 -17.96
N VAL A 68 -3.13 -4.67 -16.78
CA VAL A 68 -2.27 -4.49 -15.62
C VAL A 68 -1.82 -5.82 -15.06
N GLN A 69 -0.63 -5.85 -14.46
CA GLN A 69 -0.07 -7.05 -13.85
C GLN A 69 0.32 -6.77 -12.40
N CYS A 70 -0.01 -7.70 -11.50
CA CYS A 70 0.34 -7.57 -10.10
C CYS A 70 1.83 -7.93 -9.88
N ALA A 71 2.58 -7.04 -9.23
CA ALA A 71 4.00 -7.29 -8.88
C ALA A 71 4.20 -8.35 -7.78
N PHE A 72 3.15 -8.72 -7.05
CA PHE A 72 3.20 -9.68 -5.94
C PHE A 72 2.83 -11.10 -6.38
N CYS A 73 1.79 -11.27 -7.20
CA CYS A 73 1.32 -12.59 -7.63
C CYS A 73 1.49 -12.86 -9.13
N GLY A 74 1.87 -11.86 -9.94
CA GLY A 74 1.96 -11.97 -11.39
C GLY A 74 0.61 -12.11 -12.10
N GLY A 75 -0.50 -11.95 -11.39
CA GLY A 75 -1.85 -12.01 -11.96
C GLY A 75 -2.12 -10.82 -12.87
N ILE A 76 -2.78 -11.06 -14.01
CA ILE A 76 -3.07 -10.05 -15.03
C ILE A 76 -4.58 -9.83 -15.11
N LEU A 77 -4.99 -8.57 -15.08
CA LEU A 77 -6.38 -8.13 -15.24
C LEU A 77 -6.51 -7.11 -16.39
N SER A 78 -7.63 -7.16 -17.09
CA SER A 78 -8.01 -6.23 -18.18
C SER A 78 -9.51 -6.27 -18.43
N GLY A 79 -10.03 -5.37 -19.26
CA GLY A 79 -11.46 -5.20 -19.52
C GLY A 79 -12.19 -4.46 -18.40
N TRP A 80 -11.53 -3.47 -17.80
CA TRP A 80 -12.04 -2.70 -16.67
C TRP A 80 -13.28 -1.89 -17.03
N THR A 81 -14.28 -1.96 -16.16
CA THR A 81 -15.54 -1.20 -16.26
C THR A 81 -15.64 -0.18 -15.13
N LYS A 82 -16.63 0.73 -15.24
CA LYS A 82 -16.86 1.77 -14.23
C LYS A 82 -17.27 1.22 -12.85
N ASP A 83 -17.81 0.01 -12.80
CA ASP A 83 -18.36 -0.59 -11.59
C ASP A 83 -17.35 -1.54 -10.92
N ASP A 84 -16.17 -1.74 -11.53
CA ASP A 84 -15.15 -2.64 -10.99
C ASP A 84 -14.34 -1.97 -9.87
N ASP A 85 -14.24 -2.65 -8.73
CA ASP A 85 -13.29 -2.31 -7.67
C ASP A 85 -12.01 -3.14 -7.82
N VAL A 86 -10.86 -2.45 -7.74
CA VAL A 86 -9.55 -3.08 -8.00
C VAL A 86 -9.22 -4.15 -6.98
N HIS A 87 -9.43 -3.88 -5.69
CA HIS A 87 -9.13 -4.85 -4.64
C HIS A 87 -10.06 -6.06 -4.74
N SER A 88 -11.35 -5.82 -4.97
CA SER A 88 -12.36 -6.86 -5.10
C SER A 88 -12.08 -7.78 -6.27
N GLU A 89 -11.77 -7.24 -7.46
CA GLU A 89 -11.42 -8.07 -8.62
C GLU A 89 -10.07 -8.77 -8.44
N HIS A 90 -9.09 -8.12 -7.81
CA HIS A 90 -7.82 -8.78 -7.46
C HIS A 90 -8.04 -9.95 -6.48
N SER A 91 -8.89 -9.78 -5.47
CA SER A 91 -9.20 -10.82 -4.49
C SER A 91 -10.01 -11.96 -5.09
N LYS A 92 -10.98 -11.64 -5.94
CA LYS A 92 -11.84 -12.61 -6.63
C LYS A 92 -11.04 -13.53 -7.54
N HIS A 93 -10.09 -12.98 -8.31
CA HIS A 93 -9.34 -13.75 -9.31
C HIS A 93 -8.02 -14.30 -8.80
N PHE A 94 -7.41 -13.64 -7.81
CA PHE A 94 -6.09 -14.01 -7.26
C PHE A 94 -6.10 -13.95 -5.72
N GLY A 95 -7.08 -14.59 -5.08
CA GLY A 95 -7.23 -14.63 -3.61
C GLY A 95 -6.02 -15.13 -2.83
N GLN A 96 -5.09 -15.86 -3.47
CA GLN A 96 -3.85 -16.35 -2.87
C GLN A 96 -2.69 -15.34 -2.94
N CYS A 97 -2.86 -14.22 -3.64
CA CYS A 97 -1.87 -13.15 -3.72
C CYS A 97 -1.50 -12.66 -2.31
N GLU A 98 -0.21 -12.55 -2.01
CA GLU A 98 0.26 -12.08 -0.71
C GLU A 98 -0.33 -10.72 -0.34
N LEU A 99 -0.37 -9.77 -1.28
CA LEU A 99 -0.96 -8.45 -1.04
C LEU A 99 -2.47 -8.53 -0.75
N VAL A 100 -3.20 -9.37 -1.48
CA VAL A 100 -4.63 -9.60 -1.24
C VAL A 100 -4.84 -10.26 0.13
N ARG A 101 -4.07 -11.29 0.45
CA ARG A 101 -4.14 -11.98 1.74
C ARG A 101 -3.81 -11.03 2.88
N VAL A 102 -2.79 -10.20 2.74
CA VAL A 102 -2.44 -9.16 3.72
C VAL A 102 -3.57 -8.16 3.87
N LYS A 103 -4.17 -7.67 2.78
CA LYS A 103 -5.31 -6.72 2.85
C LYS A 103 -6.58 -7.35 3.42
N ASN A 104 -6.91 -8.58 3.04
CA ASN A 104 -8.05 -9.33 3.57
C ASN A 104 -7.84 -9.69 5.06
N ASN A 105 -6.60 -10.02 5.44
CA ASN A 105 -6.23 -10.32 6.83
C ASN A 105 -6.04 -9.06 7.68
N ASN A 106 -5.71 -7.91 7.08
CA ASN A 106 -5.67 -6.60 7.75
C ASN A 106 -7.06 -6.00 7.97
N CYS A 107 -8.13 -6.60 7.43
CA CYS A 107 -9.48 -6.40 7.97
C CYS A 107 -9.70 -7.18 9.29
N VAL A 108 -8.74 -8.01 9.74
CA VAL A 108 -8.91 -8.86 10.94
C VAL A 108 -7.77 -8.75 11.97
N ARG A 109 -6.51 -8.43 11.64
CA ARG A 109 -5.43 -8.35 12.66
C ARG A 109 -4.34 -7.29 12.43
N ARG A 110 -3.99 -6.64 13.56
CA ARG A 110 -2.87 -5.71 13.84
C ARG A 110 -1.48 -6.25 13.42
N PHE A 111 -0.58 -5.31 13.09
CA PHE A 111 0.90 -5.28 13.20
C PHE A 111 1.70 -6.58 13.44
N ASP A 112 2.68 -6.89 12.56
CA ASP A 112 4.14 -6.77 12.83
C ASP A 112 4.96 -7.43 11.69
N PHE A 113 5.96 -6.71 11.15
CA PHE A 113 6.95 -7.27 10.22
C PHE A 113 8.32 -7.25 10.89
N SER A 114 8.66 -8.34 11.56
CA SER A 114 10.05 -8.78 11.70
C SER A 114 10.15 -10.21 11.23
N SER A 115 10.78 -10.34 10.06
CA SER A 115 11.69 -11.42 9.63
C SER A 115 11.35 -12.89 9.91
N SER A 116 11.29 -13.61 8.79
CA SER A 116 11.77 -14.99 8.60
C SER A 116 10.87 -16.15 9.03
N VAL A 117 10.40 -16.83 8.00
CA VAL A 117 9.92 -18.22 7.90
C VAL A 117 10.27 -19.09 9.12
N GLN A 118 9.26 -19.48 9.89
CA GLN A 118 9.19 -20.82 10.47
C GLN A 118 7.75 -21.20 10.85
N THR A 119 7.38 -22.38 10.41
CA THR A 119 6.12 -23.09 10.64
C THR A 119 5.79 -23.33 12.11
N CYS A 120 4.49 -23.31 12.41
CA CYS A 120 3.74 -24.12 13.39
C CYS A 120 4.31 -24.26 14.82
N GLN A 121 3.71 -23.56 15.79
CA GLN A 121 3.00 -24.13 16.96
C GLN A 121 2.58 -23.02 17.94
N LYS A 122 1.32 -23.08 18.39
CA LYS A 122 0.72 -22.22 19.41
C LYS A 122 1.55 -22.24 20.70
N LYS A 123 1.88 -21.06 21.25
CA LYS A 123 1.71 -20.75 22.68
C LYS A 123 1.30 -19.29 22.84
N GLU A 124 0.05 -19.10 23.21
CA GLU A 124 -0.52 -17.81 23.61
C GLU A 124 0.17 -17.35 24.90
N ASN A 125 0.76 -16.15 24.89
CA ASN A 125 1.00 -15.39 26.11
C ASN A 125 0.14 -14.13 26.04
N LYS A 126 -0.94 -14.17 26.82
CA LYS A 126 -1.98 -13.15 26.94
C LYS A 126 -1.47 -11.98 27.77
N SER A 127 -0.72 -11.06 27.17
CA SER A 127 -0.56 -9.71 27.73
C SER A 127 -1.75 -8.87 27.27
N GLN A 128 -2.58 -8.47 28.24
CA GLN A 128 -3.81 -7.71 28.11
C GLN A 128 -3.77 -6.63 27.00
N GLU A 129 -4.29 -6.98 25.82
CA GLU A 129 -4.59 -6.01 24.77
C GLU A 129 -5.71 -5.09 25.25
N LYS A 130 -5.34 -3.89 25.68
CA LYS A 130 -6.32 -2.82 25.91
C LYS A 130 -6.98 -2.54 24.56
N ASN A 131 -8.31 -2.69 24.49
CA ASN A 131 -9.09 -2.44 23.28
C ASN A 131 -9.16 -0.92 23.01
N VAL A 132 -8.05 -0.34 22.52
CA VAL A 132 -7.99 1.08 22.20
C VAL A 132 -8.68 1.31 20.86
N LYS A 133 -9.82 1.98 20.90
CA LYS A 133 -10.55 2.40 19.70
C LYS A 133 -9.78 3.54 19.00
N PRO A 134 -9.60 3.49 17.67
CA PRO A 134 -9.01 4.59 16.92
C PRO A 134 -9.88 5.86 17.03
N HIS A 135 -9.23 7.02 17.13
CA HIS A 135 -9.92 8.31 17.08
C HIS A 135 -10.72 8.49 15.78
N ASN A 136 -10.11 8.17 14.62
CA ASN A 136 -10.76 8.23 13.32
C ASN A 136 -10.57 6.91 12.55
N SER A 137 -11.53 5.99 12.70
CA SER A 137 -11.44 4.64 12.12
C SER A 137 -11.44 4.61 10.58
N GLN A 138 -12.02 5.63 9.92
CA GLN A 138 -12.01 5.79 8.47
C GLN A 138 -10.61 6.03 7.87
N TYR A 139 -9.63 6.36 8.71
CA TYR A 139 -8.23 6.58 8.31
C TYR A 139 -7.30 5.52 8.89
N SER A 140 -7.86 4.37 9.28
CA SER A 140 -7.10 3.26 9.86
C SER A 140 -6.15 2.61 8.86
N LEU A 141 -6.53 2.58 7.58
CA LEU A 141 -5.68 2.06 6.52
C LEU A 141 -4.70 3.13 6.03
N TYR A 142 -3.50 2.68 5.69
CA TYR A 142 -2.46 3.53 5.13
C TYR A 142 -2.92 4.24 3.84
N CYS A 143 -3.61 3.53 2.94
CA CYS A 143 -4.08 4.10 1.67
C CYS A 143 -5.09 5.23 1.88
N ASP A 144 -5.99 5.09 2.87
CA ASP A 144 -6.99 6.11 3.18
C ASP A 144 -6.29 7.40 3.63
N ARG A 145 -5.26 7.28 4.46
CA ARG A 145 -4.43 8.41 4.88
C ARG A 145 -3.65 9.01 3.72
N LEU A 146 -2.96 8.20 2.94
CA LEU A 146 -2.16 8.67 1.81
C LEU A 146 -3.03 9.44 0.81
N SER A 147 -4.27 8.99 0.58
CA SER A 147 -5.21 9.62 -0.34
C SER A 147 -5.57 11.05 0.03
N THR A 148 -5.40 11.45 1.29
CA THR A 148 -5.70 12.81 1.76
C THR A 148 -4.66 13.85 1.31
N TYR A 149 -3.46 13.44 0.92
CA TYR A 149 -2.34 14.34 0.62
C TYR A 149 -2.31 14.90 -0.82
N GLN A 150 -3.41 14.80 -1.57
CA GLN A 150 -3.48 15.27 -2.96
C GLN A 150 -3.06 16.74 -3.13
N SER A 151 -3.40 17.59 -2.16
CA SER A 151 -3.08 19.02 -2.12
C SER A 151 -1.98 19.37 -1.11
N TRP A 152 -1.16 18.41 -0.69
CA TRP A 152 -0.06 18.65 0.24
C TRP A 152 0.96 19.67 -0.34
N PRO A 153 1.42 20.65 0.44
CA PRO A 153 2.37 21.65 -0.05
C PRO A 153 3.67 21.02 -0.54
N ARG A 154 3.98 21.19 -1.83
CA ARG A 154 5.18 20.61 -2.47
C ARG A 154 6.49 21.20 -1.97
N THR A 155 6.45 22.35 -1.30
CA THR A 155 7.61 23.03 -0.73
C THR A 155 8.12 22.37 0.55
N LEU A 156 7.29 21.55 1.22
CA LEU A 156 7.66 20.86 2.46
C LEU A 156 8.49 19.61 2.17
N LYS A 157 9.39 19.26 3.08
CA LYS A 157 10.28 18.11 2.95
C LYS A 157 9.59 16.79 3.29
N GLN A 158 8.66 16.82 4.24
CA GLN A 158 7.91 15.66 4.72
C GLN A 158 7.08 15.09 3.57
N LYS A 159 7.36 13.82 3.24
CA LYS A 159 6.68 13.15 2.13
C LYS A 159 5.34 12.60 2.62
N PRO A 160 4.28 12.69 1.80
CA PRO A 160 2.99 12.05 2.08
C PRO A 160 3.09 10.59 2.52
N ASN A 161 3.99 9.82 1.92
CA ASN A 161 4.23 8.42 2.28
C ASN A 161 4.71 8.28 3.73
N ASP A 162 5.69 9.09 4.14
CA ASP A 162 6.26 9.04 5.49
C ASP A 162 5.24 9.51 6.54
N LEU A 163 4.49 10.57 6.24
CA LEU A 163 3.41 11.05 7.08
C LEU A 163 2.32 9.97 7.25
N ALA A 164 1.83 9.39 6.14
CA ALA A 164 0.83 8.33 6.17
C ALA A 164 1.32 7.07 6.90
N ALA A 165 2.59 6.71 6.78
CA ALA A 165 3.18 5.55 7.47
C ALA A 165 3.15 5.72 9.00
N THR A 166 3.28 6.95 9.51
CA THR A 166 3.26 7.24 10.95
C THR A 166 1.85 7.38 11.55
N GLY A 167 0.81 7.09 10.76
CA GLY A 167 -0.58 7.18 11.17
C GLY A 167 -1.22 8.56 10.95
N LEU A 168 -0.52 9.48 10.28
CA LEU A 168 -1.01 10.83 10.02
C LEU A 168 -1.77 10.91 8.69
N TYR A 169 -2.88 11.64 8.65
CA TYR A 169 -3.57 12.04 7.43
C TYR A 169 -3.64 13.57 7.34
N TYR A 170 -3.67 14.10 6.12
CA TYR A 170 -3.78 15.53 5.87
C TYR A 170 -5.21 16.02 6.11
N LYS A 171 -5.33 17.16 6.80
CA LYS A 171 -6.64 17.80 7.04
C LYS A 171 -7.11 18.71 5.91
N GLY A 172 -6.35 18.82 4.82
CA GLY A 172 -6.72 19.66 3.67
C GLY A 172 -6.46 21.15 3.84
N THR A 173 -5.84 21.57 4.95
CA THR A 173 -5.56 22.99 5.23
C THR A 173 -4.12 23.19 5.71
N ARG A 174 -3.44 24.17 5.12
CA ARG A 174 -2.02 24.48 5.36
C ARG A 174 -1.15 23.21 5.27
N ASP A 175 -0.43 22.88 6.33
CA ASP A 175 0.42 21.70 6.47
C ASP A 175 -0.06 20.80 7.62
N THR A 176 -1.35 20.91 7.97
CA THR A 176 -1.89 20.26 9.17
C THR A 176 -2.20 18.80 8.94
N CYS A 177 -1.58 17.93 9.75
CA CYS A 177 -1.78 16.49 9.76
C CYS A 177 -2.41 16.04 11.08
N GLN A 178 -3.17 14.94 11.06
CA GLN A 178 -3.80 14.38 12.26
C GLN A 178 -3.62 12.86 12.32
N CYS A 179 -3.31 12.36 13.51
CA CYS A 179 -3.18 10.93 13.76
C CYS A 179 -4.55 10.25 13.86
N TYR A 180 -4.75 9.18 13.09
CA TYR A 180 -6.02 8.44 13.14
C TYR A 180 -6.23 7.68 14.46
N MET A 181 -5.15 7.31 15.16
CA MET A 181 -5.23 6.54 16.41
C MET A 181 -5.47 7.42 17.63
N CYS A 182 -4.55 8.35 17.90
CA CYS A 182 -4.63 9.18 19.10
C CYS A 182 -5.38 10.49 18.90
N GLY A 183 -5.67 10.88 17.65
CA GLY A 183 -6.29 12.18 17.32
C GLY A 183 -5.34 13.38 17.39
N GLY A 184 -4.07 13.17 17.73
CA GLY A 184 -3.06 14.23 17.82
C GLY A 184 -2.86 14.96 16.49
N ILE A 185 -2.72 16.28 16.55
CA ILE A 185 -2.57 17.16 15.38
C ILE A 185 -1.15 17.73 15.37
N LEU A 186 -0.49 17.66 14.22
CA LEU A 186 0.83 18.23 13.95
C LEU A 186 0.74 19.20 12.77
N SER A 187 1.43 20.33 12.88
CA SER A 187 1.50 21.40 11.87
C SER A 187 2.71 22.28 12.14
N GLY A 188 3.08 23.14 11.19
CA GLY A 188 4.29 23.96 11.28
C GLY A 188 5.54 23.12 11.04
N TRP A 189 5.54 22.30 9.99
CA TRP A 189 6.62 21.36 9.70
C TRP A 189 7.88 22.09 9.22
N ASP A 190 8.99 21.88 9.94
CA ASP A 190 10.32 22.36 9.57
C ASP A 190 11.05 21.36 8.67
N THR A 191 12.13 21.80 8.00
CA THR A 191 12.85 20.96 7.03
C THR A 191 13.46 19.70 7.66
N GLU A 192 13.86 19.79 8.92
CA GLU A 192 14.51 18.70 9.67
C GLU A 192 13.52 17.80 10.42
N ASP A 193 12.23 18.14 10.40
CA ASP A 193 11.23 17.38 11.15
C ASP A 193 11.02 15.99 10.54
N ILE A 194 11.19 14.97 11.38
CA ILE A 194 10.90 13.58 11.02
C ILE A 194 9.52 13.23 11.56
N PRO A 195 8.52 12.86 10.72
CA PRO A 195 7.15 12.62 11.15
C PRO A 195 7.01 11.68 12.35
N GLN A 196 7.78 10.59 12.38
CA GLN A 196 7.72 9.62 13.46
C GLN A 196 8.29 10.19 14.77
N ALA A 197 9.39 10.95 14.68
CA ALA A 197 10.03 11.56 15.83
C ALA A 197 9.13 12.63 16.45
N GLU A 198 8.56 13.51 15.62
CA GLU A 198 7.63 14.54 16.09
C GLU A 198 6.35 13.93 16.67
N HIS A 199 5.79 12.89 16.04
CA HIS A 199 4.62 12.20 16.57
C HIS A 199 4.90 11.59 17.96
N LYS A 200 6.07 10.97 18.16
CA LYS A 200 6.47 10.44 19.47
C LYS A 200 6.73 11.55 20.49
N LYS A 201 7.41 12.62 20.08
CA LYS A 201 7.76 13.77 20.93
C LYS A 201 6.53 14.46 21.48
N TRP A 202 5.55 14.75 20.63
CA TRP A 202 4.35 15.52 21.01
C TRP A 202 3.22 14.64 21.56
N PHE A 203 3.10 13.41 21.10
CA PHE A 203 2.05 12.47 21.53
C PHE A 203 2.65 11.15 22.02
N PRO A 204 3.50 11.15 23.07
CA PRO A 204 4.24 9.96 23.52
C PRO A 204 3.35 8.82 24.03
N LYS A 205 2.08 9.10 24.34
CA LYS A 205 1.07 8.12 24.78
C LYS A 205 0.26 7.52 23.62
N CYS A 206 0.53 7.93 22.38
CA CYS A 206 -0.18 7.40 21.22
C CYS A 206 0.22 5.94 20.98
N PRO A 207 -0.74 5.00 20.84
CA PRO A 207 -0.44 3.58 20.66
C PRO A 207 0.46 3.23 19.47
N LEU A 208 0.58 4.11 18.47
CA LEU A 208 1.45 3.90 17.30
C LEU A 208 2.92 4.23 17.55
N VAL A 209 3.21 5.00 18.60
CA VAL A 209 4.57 5.52 18.89
C VAL A 209 5.00 5.30 20.35
N SER A 210 4.07 4.86 21.20
CA SER A 210 4.34 4.36 22.54
C SER A 210 4.80 2.91 22.43
N GLY A 211 6.11 2.69 22.52
CA GLY A 211 6.70 1.40 22.86
C GLY A 211 6.92 1.33 24.37
#